data_AF-A0A6G3SCU4-F1
#
_entry.id   AF-A0A6G3SCU4-F1
#
_cell.length_a   1.000
_cell.length_b   1.000
_cell.length_c   1.000
_cell.angle_alpha   90.00
_cell.angle_beta   90.00
_cell.angle_gamma   90.00
#
_symmetry.space_group_name_H-M   'P 1'
#
loop_
_entity.id
_entity.type
_entity.pdbx_description
1 polymer ?
#
loop_
_entity_poly.entity_id
_entity_poly.type
_entity_poly.pdbx_seq_one_letter_code
_entity_poly.pdbx_strand_id
1 'polypeptide(L)'
;AAAQAVCAPVVAVLAARVSLVAVPCNLLAEFAVAPATVLGFAALATAPWAMPVAEFFAWCAGWPARWIADIARTGAALPGSGVDWPGGWRGGALLAVGTVVVVLVGRRVLKSPWISATCVLVLLLVVVQPPPFTRVITGWPPPGWRMVMCDVGQGDAMVLAAGDGAGVVVDAGPDPLLVDRCLRALGITEVPLLLLTHFHADHVAGLAGVLRGRSVGVIETTGFQEPAGQVSFVRRLAAQRGVPVVRAVAGERRRTGPLDWQV
;
A
#
# COMPACT_ATOMS: atom_id res chain seq x y z
N ALA A 1 -6.30 0.71 24.16
CA ALA A 1 -6.37 -0.76 24.37
C ALA A 1 -7.78 -1.24 24.76
N ALA A 2 -8.42 -0.65 25.77
CA ALA A 2 -9.77 -1.04 26.20
C ALA A 2 -10.83 -0.87 25.10
N ALA A 3 -10.84 0.27 24.38
CA ALA A 3 -11.74 0.49 23.25
C ALA A 3 -11.61 -0.60 22.17
N GLN A 4 -10.37 -0.92 21.77
CA GLN A 4 -10.11 -1.99 20.81
C GLN A 4 -10.60 -3.36 21.31
N ALA A 5 -10.39 -3.68 22.59
CA ALA A 5 -10.81 -4.97 23.16
C ALA A 5 -12.34 -5.15 23.14
N VAL A 6 -13.10 -4.06 23.28
CA VAL A 6 -14.57 -4.09 23.27
C VAL A 6 -15.13 -4.01 21.84
N CYS A 7 -14.56 -3.14 21.00
CA CYS A 7 -15.07 -2.88 19.65
C CYS A 7 -14.61 -3.93 18.62
N ALA A 8 -13.41 -4.51 18.76
CA ALA A 8 -12.86 -5.42 17.75
C ALA A 8 -13.73 -6.66 17.49
N PRO A 9 -14.37 -7.32 18.49
CA PRO A 9 -15.31 -8.41 18.24
C PRO A 9 -16.49 -8.01 17.36
N VAL A 10 -17.07 -6.82 17.59
CA VAL A 10 -18.20 -6.30 16.79
C VAL A 10 -17.74 -5.97 15.38
N VAL A 11 -16.58 -5.33 15.23
CA VAL A 11 -16.00 -5.04 13.92
C VAL A 11 -15.68 -6.34 13.17
N ALA A 12 -15.15 -7.37 13.83
CA ALA A 12 -14.84 -8.65 13.21
C ALA A 12 -16.09 -9.39 12.71
N VAL A 13 -17.22 -9.29 13.44
CA VAL A 13 -18.51 -9.84 13.00
C VAL A 13 -18.93 -9.27 11.64
N LEU A 14 -18.72 -7.96 11.44
CA LEU A 14 -19.16 -7.23 10.25
C LEU A 14 -18.13 -7.24 9.11
N ALA A 15 -16.85 -7.10 9.44
CA ALA A 15 -15.78 -6.86 8.47
C ALA A 15 -14.91 -8.09 8.17
N ALA A 16 -15.07 -9.20 8.92
CA ALA A 16 -14.28 -10.43 8.77
C ALA A 16 -12.76 -10.18 8.73
N ARG A 17 -12.27 -9.14 9.41
CA ARG A 17 -10.87 -8.72 9.42
C ARG A 17 -10.50 -8.13 10.77
N VAL A 18 -9.28 -8.39 11.23
CA VAL A 18 -8.73 -7.85 12.48
C VAL A 18 -7.52 -6.99 12.17
N SER A 19 -7.55 -5.73 12.62
CA SER A 19 -6.41 -4.82 12.44
C SER A 19 -5.31 -5.07 13.47
N LEU A 20 -4.09 -5.29 12.99
CA LEU A 20 -2.89 -5.45 13.81
C LEU A 20 -2.29 -4.11 14.25
N VAL A 21 -2.56 -3.05 13.51
CA VAL A 21 -2.02 -1.70 13.75
C VAL A 21 -2.98 -0.79 14.52
N ALA A 22 -4.19 -1.26 14.82
CA ALA A 22 -5.20 -0.46 15.49
C ALA A 22 -4.78 0.03 16.88
N VAL A 23 -4.08 -0.79 17.68
CA VAL A 23 -3.62 -0.38 19.01
C VAL A 23 -2.65 0.81 18.95
N PRO A 24 -1.52 0.75 18.20
CA PRO A 24 -0.62 1.89 18.11
C PRO A 24 -1.26 3.10 17.41
N CYS A 25 -2.08 2.89 16.36
CA CYS A 25 -2.76 4.00 15.69
C CYS A 25 -3.72 4.74 16.63
N ASN A 26 -4.51 4.01 17.42
CA ASN A 26 -5.42 4.62 18.39
C ASN A 26 -4.64 5.36 19.50
N LEU A 27 -3.52 4.81 19.98
CA LEU A 27 -2.70 5.48 21.00
C LEU A 27 -2.12 6.81 20.50
N LEU A 28 -1.67 6.86 19.24
CA LEU A 28 -1.18 8.09 18.63
C LEU A 28 -2.31 9.08 18.35
N ALA A 29 -3.46 8.58 17.89
CA ALA A 29 -4.63 9.42 17.58
C ALA A 29 -5.24 10.05 18.85
N GLU A 30 -5.22 9.35 19.99
CA GLU A 30 -5.80 9.81 21.26
C GLU A 30 -5.32 11.21 21.67
N PHE A 31 -4.05 11.54 21.42
CA PHE A 31 -3.48 12.87 21.71
C PHE A 31 -4.18 14.01 20.96
N ALA A 32 -4.73 13.71 19.79
CA ALA A 32 -5.42 14.68 18.92
C ALA A 32 -6.94 14.70 19.12
N VAL A 33 -7.53 13.62 19.66
CA VAL A 33 -8.99 13.48 19.81
C VAL A 33 -9.57 14.56 20.73
N ALA A 34 -8.99 14.76 21.92
CA ALA A 34 -9.51 15.75 22.85
C ALA A 34 -9.43 17.19 22.30
N PRO A 35 -8.30 17.67 21.76
CA PRO A 35 -8.23 18.97 21.09
C PRO A 35 -9.23 19.12 19.93
N ALA A 36 -9.33 18.11 19.05
CA ALA A 36 -10.26 18.14 17.93
C ALA A 36 -11.72 18.25 18.39
N THR A 37 -12.08 17.50 19.44
CA THR A 37 -13.45 17.47 19.98
C THR A 37 -13.82 18.80 20.61
N VAL A 38 -12.95 19.37 21.46
CA VAL A 38 -13.20 20.66 22.12
C VAL A 38 -13.34 21.79 21.10
N LEU A 39 -12.43 21.87 20.12
CA LEU A 39 -12.48 22.88 19.07
C LEU A 39 -13.70 22.70 18.17
N GLY A 40 -14.07 21.45 17.85
CA GLY A 40 -15.27 21.14 17.08
C GLY A 40 -16.56 21.58 17.78
N PHE A 41 -16.68 21.31 19.08
CA PHE A 41 -17.82 21.80 19.87
C PHE A 41 -17.85 23.33 19.99
N ALA A 42 -16.68 23.97 20.13
CA ALA A 42 -16.59 25.43 20.14
C ALA A 42 -17.03 26.06 18.81
N ALA A 43 -16.63 25.46 17.68
CA ALA A 43 -17.11 25.86 16.37
C ALA A 43 -18.64 25.72 16.25
N LEU A 44 -19.19 24.57 16.67
CA LEU A 44 -20.63 24.32 16.62
C LEU A 44 -21.43 25.30 17.50
N ALA A 45 -20.94 25.59 18.71
CA ALA A 45 -21.61 26.48 19.65
C ALA A 45 -21.62 27.95 19.17
N THR A 46 -20.57 28.39 18.46
CA THR A 46 -20.43 29.77 18.00
C THR A 46 -21.06 30.02 16.63
N ALA A 47 -21.27 28.98 15.83
CA ALA A 47 -21.81 29.09 14.47
C ALA A 47 -23.13 29.89 14.35
N PRO A 48 -24.13 29.77 15.24
CA PRO A 48 -25.39 30.51 15.11
C PRO A 48 -25.25 32.02 15.33
N TRP A 49 -24.21 32.45 16.05
CA TRP A 49 -24.08 33.82 16.57
C TRP A 49 -22.92 34.59 15.91
N ALA A 50 -21.85 33.88 15.50
CA ALA A 50 -20.65 34.48 14.94
C ALA A 50 -19.91 33.49 14.01
N MET A 51 -20.32 33.45 12.74
CA MET A 51 -19.72 32.54 11.75
C MET A 51 -18.19 32.67 11.60
N PRO A 52 -17.58 33.88 11.56
CA PRO A 52 -16.12 33.99 11.45
C PRO A 52 -15.36 33.37 12.63
N VAL A 53 -15.96 33.39 13.83
CA VAL A 53 -15.38 32.77 15.03
C VAL A 53 -15.48 31.24 14.94
N ALA A 54 -16.61 30.74 14.43
CA ALA A 54 -16.78 29.31 14.17
C ALA A 54 -15.78 28.79 13.12
N GLU A 55 -15.55 29.53 12.03
CA GLU A 55 -14.55 29.21 11.01
C GLU A 55 -13.14 29.14 11.60
N PHE A 56 -12.78 30.09 12.48
CA PHE A 56 -11.48 30.06 13.17
C PHE A 56 -11.31 28.79 14.02
N PHE A 57 -12.33 28.43 14.82
CA PHE A 57 -12.28 27.19 15.62
C PHE A 57 -12.24 25.95 14.73
N ALA A 58 -12.98 25.93 13.62
CA ALA A 58 -12.97 24.83 12.66
C ALA A 58 -11.60 24.69 11.96
N TRP A 59 -10.97 25.80 11.57
CA TRP A 59 -9.62 25.81 11.01
C TRP A 59 -8.59 25.26 12.01
N CYS A 60 -8.66 25.70 13.27
CA CYS A 60 -7.83 25.16 14.34
C CYS A 60 -8.09 23.65 14.57
N ALA A 61 -9.35 23.20 14.55
CA ALA A 61 -9.73 21.79 14.66
C ALA A 61 -9.23 20.95 13.47
N GLY A 62 -9.02 21.58 12.32
CA GLY A 62 -8.52 20.94 11.10
C GLY A 62 -7.14 20.30 11.27
N TRP A 63 -6.27 20.89 12.09
CA TRP A 63 -4.92 20.36 12.36
C TRP A 63 -4.92 19.01 13.09
N PRO A 64 -5.54 18.87 14.29
CA PRO A 64 -5.61 17.57 14.96
C PRO A 64 -6.46 16.56 14.17
N ALA A 65 -7.52 16.99 13.49
CA ALA A 65 -8.30 16.10 12.62
C ALA A 65 -7.46 15.56 11.45
N ARG A 66 -6.63 16.40 10.82
CA ARG A 66 -5.70 15.98 9.76
C ARG A 66 -4.69 14.96 10.29
N TRP A 67 -4.15 15.19 11.49
CA TRP A 67 -3.22 14.25 12.11
C TRP A 67 -3.85 12.87 12.36
N ILE A 68 -5.09 12.82 12.89
CA ILE A 68 -5.83 11.56 13.05
C ILE A 68 -6.01 10.86 11.70
N ALA A 69 -6.39 11.61 10.67
CA ALA A 69 -6.60 11.07 9.33
C ALA A 69 -5.29 10.55 8.70
N ASP A 70 -4.17 11.23 8.93
CA ASP A 70 -2.84 10.79 8.46
C ASP A 70 -2.39 9.51 9.17
N ILE A 71 -2.59 9.40 10.48
CA ILE A 71 -2.32 8.16 11.23
C ILE A 71 -3.17 7.00 10.66
N ALA A 72 -4.47 7.23 10.47
CA ALA A 72 -5.38 6.20 9.98
C ALA A 72 -5.00 5.72 8.57
N ARG A 73 -4.73 6.64 7.64
CA ARG A 73 -4.30 6.31 6.27
C ARG A 73 -2.96 5.60 6.25
N THR A 74 -1.99 6.09 7.03
CA THR A 74 -0.65 5.48 7.11
C THR A 74 -0.72 4.07 7.69
N GLY A 75 -1.49 3.86 8.75
CA GLY A 75 -1.72 2.55 9.34
C GLY A 75 -2.40 1.57 8.38
N ALA A 76 -3.44 2.03 7.67
CA ALA A 76 -4.17 1.21 6.71
C ALA A 76 -3.31 0.79 5.50
N ALA A 77 -2.40 1.65 5.05
CA ALA A 77 -1.50 1.40 3.93
C ALA A 77 -0.33 0.43 4.24
N LEU A 78 -0.19 -0.03 5.49
CA LEU A 78 0.80 -1.04 5.85
C LEU A 78 0.39 -2.41 5.28
N PRO A 79 1.31 -3.19 4.68
CA PRO A 79 0.95 -4.45 4.02
C PRO A 79 0.32 -5.46 4.98
N GLY A 80 0.84 -5.55 6.21
CA GLY A 80 0.31 -6.38 7.29
C GLY A 80 -0.65 -5.65 8.22
N SER A 81 -1.39 -4.63 7.75
CA SER A 81 -2.28 -3.83 8.61
C SER A 81 -3.40 -4.63 9.27
N GLY A 82 -3.73 -5.80 8.73
CA GLY A 82 -4.71 -6.71 9.31
C GLY A 82 -4.65 -8.12 8.72
N VAL A 83 -5.34 -9.03 9.40
CA VAL A 83 -5.44 -10.45 9.05
C VAL A 83 -6.91 -10.79 8.83
N ASP A 84 -7.18 -11.64 7.83
CA ASP A 84 -8.52 -12.18 7.61
C ASP A 84 -8.93 -13.03 8.81
N TRP A 85 -10.16 -12.82 9.26
CA TRP A 85 -10.69 -13.46 10.45
C TRP A 85 -12.06 -14.05 10.13
N PRO A 86 -12.44 -15.18 10.74
CA PRO A 86 -13.78 -15.71 10.56
C PRO A 86 -14.83 -14.63 10.81
N GLY A 87 -15.74 -14.42 9.87
CA GLY A 87 -16.86 -13.49 10.02
C GLY A 87 -17.95 -14.02 10.96
N GLY A 88 -18.94 -13.17 11.24
CA GLY A 88 -20.11 -13.54 12.04
C GLY A 88 -19.81 -13.75 13.53
N TRP A 89 -20.85 -14.13 14.28
CA TRP A 89 -20.81 -14.21 15.74
C TRP A 89 -19.80 -15.21 16.30
N ARG A 90 -19.54 -16.31 15.58
CA ARG A 90 -18.51 -17.30 15.97
C ARG A 90 -17.11 -16.68 15.93
N GLY A 91 -16.82 -15.90 14.90
CA GLY A 91 -15.56 -15.15 14.77
C GLY A 91 -15.41 -14.06 15.82
N GLY A 92 -16.48 -13.31 16.11
CA GLY A 92 -16.51 -12.33 17.19
C GLY A 92 -16.25 -12.96 18.56
N ALA A 93 -16.90 -14.09 18.87
CA ALA A 93 -16.68 -14.83 20.11
C ALA A 93 -15.24 -15.37 20.23
N LEU A 94 -14.69 -15.93 19.15
CA LEU A 94 -13.30 -16.39 19.09
C LEU A 94 -12.33 -15.24 19.42
N LEU A 95 -12.56 -14.06 18.84
CA LEU A 95 -11.72 -12.89 19.06
C LEU A 95 -11.84 -12.35 20.49
N ALA A 96 -13.05 -12.35 21.05
CA ALA A 96 -13.28 -11.93 22.43
C ALA A 96 -12.53 -12.85 23.42
N VAL A 97 -12.64 -14.17 23.26
CA VAL A 97 -11.92 -15.15 24.09
C VAL A 97 -10.42 -14.98 23.92
N GLY A 98 -9.93 -14.87 22.68
CA GLY A 98 -8.50 -14.63 22.40
C GLY A 98 -7.99 -13.36 23.06
N THR A 99 -8.77 -12.27 23.02
CA THR A 99 -8.41 -11.00 23.66
C THR A 99 -8.30 -11.14 25.18
N VAL A 100 -9.23 -11.85 25.82
CA VAL A 100 -9.17 -12.12 27.27
C VAL A 100 -7.92 -12.93 27.61
N VAL A 101 -7.61 -13.98 26.85
CA VAL A 101 -6.39 -14.79 27.05
C VAL A 101 -5.14 -13.92 26.91
N VAL A 102 -5.05 -13.08 25.87
CA VAL A 102 -3.92 -12.17 25.66
C VAL A 102 -3.78 -11.18 26.82
N VAL A 103 -4.87 -10.64 27.36
CA VAL A 103 -4.80 -9.73 28.53
C VAL A 103 -4.29 -10.45 29.78
N LEU A 104 -4.77 -11.67 30.03
CA LEU A 104 -4.38 -12.46 31.21
C LEU A 104 -2.93 -12.95 31.13
N VAL A 105 -2.51 -13.43 29.96
CA VAL A 105 -1.14 -13.92 29.70
C VAL A 105 -0.15 -12.77 29.50
N GLY A 106 -0.60 -11.66 28.94
CA GLY A 106 0.20 -10.47 28.63
C GLY A 106 0.91 -9.92 29.87
N ARG A 107 0.29 -10.00 31.06
CA ARG A 107 0.93 -9.61 32.32
C ARG A 107 2.17 -10.44 32.67
N ARG A 108 2.28 -11.68 32.20
CA ARG A 108 3.49 -12.52 32.36
C ARG A 108 4.53 -12.19 31.31
N VAL A 109 4.11 -11.96 30.06
CA VAL A 109 4.99 -11.56 28.95
C VAL A 109 5.67 -10.23 29.22
N LEU A 110 4.92 -9.24 29.72
CA LEU A 110 5.42 -7.90 30.06
C LEU A 110 6.44 -7.88 31.20
N LYS A 111 6.52 -8.95 32.01
CA LYS A 111 7.53 -9.06 33.08
C LYS A 111 8.91 -9.45 32.57
N SER A 112 8.99 -10.05 31.38
CA SER A 112 10.27 -10.40 30.76
C SER A 112 10.57 -9.44 29.61
N PRO A 113 11.62 -8.61 29.71
CA PRO A 113 11.97 -7.67 28.65
C PRO A 113 12.30 -8.40 27.34
N TRP A 114 12.89 -9.59 27.41
CA TRP A 114 13.24 -10.41 26.25
C TRP A 114 12.02 -10.96 25.52
N ILE A 115 11.04 -11.50 26.24
CA ILE A 115 9.80 -12.02 25.61
C ILE A 115 9.02 -10.85 24.99
N SER A 116 8.94 -9.72 25.71
CA SER A 116 8.29 -8.51 25.18
C SER A 116 8.98 -7.98 23.92
N ALA A 117 10.31 -7.90 23.92
CA ALA A 117 11.09 -7.46 22.76
C ALA A 117 10.89 -8.41 21.57
N THR A 118 10.90 -9.73 21.79
CA THR A 118 10.63 -10.72 20.74
C THR A 118 9.22 -10.59 20.18
N CYS A 119 8.20 -10.42 21.03
CA CYS A 119 6.82 -10.22 20.58
C CYS A 119 6.67 -8.93 19.76
N VAL A 120 7.30 -7.83 20.17
CA VAL A 120 7.31 -6.58 19.42
C VAL A 120 8.02 -6.75 18.09
N LEU A 121 9.17 -7.42 18.05
CA LEU A 121 9.90 -7.69 16.82
C LEU A 121 9.08 -8.53 15.85
N VAL A 122 8.43 -9.60 16.33
CA VAL A 122 7.55 -10.44 15.50
C VAL A 122 6.37 -9.63 14.97
N LEU A 123 5.72 -8.82 15.81
CA LEU A 123 4.63 -7.93 15.37
C LEU A 123 5.12 -6.95 14.30
N LEU A 124 6.27 -6.32 14.48
CA LEU A 124 6.87 -5.43 13.49
C LEU A 124 7.17 -6.15 12.18
N LEU A 125 7.73 -7.35 12.22
CA LEU A 125 7.98 -8.17 11.01
C LEU A 125 6.68 -8.51 10.27
N VAL A 126 5.62 -8.88 11.00
CA VAL A 126 4.31 -9.20 10.43
C VAL A 126 3.62 -7.96 9.85
N VAL A 127 3.76 -6.79 10.48
CA VAL A 127 3.13 -5.54 10.02
C VAL A 127 3.88 -4.94 8.83
N VAL A 128 5.22 -4.90 8.90
CA VAL A 128 6.07 -4.29 7.87
C VAL A 128 6.20 -5.19 6.65
N GLN A 129 6.11 -6.51 6.82
CA GLN A 129 6.16 -7.48 5.72
C GLN A 129 7.33 -7.22 4.75
N PRO A 130 8.59 -7.23 5.24
CA PRO A 130 9.73 -6.98 4.37
C PRO A 130 9.76 -8.03 3.24
N PRO A 131 9.99 -7.64 1.96
CA PRO A 131 9.90 -8.54 0.82
C PRO A 131 10.60 -9.89 0.96
N PRO A 132 11.84 -10.01 1.49
CA PRO A 132 12.47 -11.32 1.65
C PRO A 132 11.73 -12.24 2.64
N PHE A 133 11.11 -11.67 3.68
CA PHE A 133 10.39 -12.43 4.69
C PHE A 133 9.01 -12.87 4.20
N THR A 134 8.29 -11.99 3.49
CA THR A 134 6.99 -12.33 2.92
C THR A 134 7.09 -13.45 1.90
N ARG A 135 8.08 -13.43 1.00
CA ARG A 135 8.23 -14.49 -0.01
C ARG A 135 8.46 -15.86 0.64
N VAL A 136 9.30 -15.91 1.67
CA VAL A 136 9.62 -17.16 2.38
C VAL A 136 8.41 -17.70 3.15
N ILE A 137 7.62 -16.84 3.80
CA ILE A 137 6.52 -17.28 4.66
C ILE A 137 5.23 -17.53 3.89
N THR A 138 4.89 -16.64 2.96
CA THR A 138 3.62 -16.71 2.23
C THR A 138 3.71 -17.54 0.96
N GLY A 139 4.93 -17.79 0.46
CA GLY A 139 5.14 -18.38 -0.86
C GLY A 139 4.75 -17.45 -2.00
N TRP A 140 4.60 -16.14 -1.75
CA TRP A 140 4.28 -15.15 -2.79
C TRP A 140 5.54 -14.74 -3.60
N PRO A 141 5.43 -14.57 -4.93
CA PRO A 141 4.30 -14.99 -5.77
C PRO A 141 4.25 -16.53 -5.89
N PRO A 142 3.06 -17.13 -6.01
CA PRO A 142 2.92 -18.58 -6.05
C PRO A 142 3.71 -19.18 -7.24
N PRO A 143 4.23 -20.41 -7.11
CA PRO A 143 4.90 -21.08 -8.21
C PRO A 143 4.01 -21.12 -9.47
N GLY A 144 4.58 -20.74 -10.62
CA GLY A 144 3.85 -20.76 -11.90
C GLY A 144 2.84 -19.63 -12.09
N TRP A 145 2.89 -18.55 -11.29
CA TRP A 145 2.11 -17.33 -11.57
C TRP A 145 2.38 -16.83 -13.00
N ARG A 146 1.35 -16.26 -13.62
CA ARG A 146 1.41 -15.79 -15.02
C ARG A 146 1.32 -14.28 -15.12
N MET A 147 0.48 -13.67 -14.29
CA MET A 147 0.15 -12.27 -14.34
C MET A 147 -0.18 -11.76 -12.94
N VAL A 148 0.25 -10.53 -12.64
CA VAL A 148 -0.12 -9.78 -11.43
C VAL A 148 -0.55 -8.39 -11.84
N MET A 149 -1.71 -7.95 -11.35
CA MET A 149 -2.10 -6.55 -11.39
C MET A 149 -1.56 -5.86 -10.14
N CYS A 150 -0.70 -4.86 -10.31
CA CYS A 150 -0.11 -4.13 -9.21
C CYS A 150 -1.11 -3.11 -8.65
N ASP A 151 -1.26 -3.07 -7.33
CA ASP A 151 -1.96 -1.97 -6.66
C ASP A 151 -1.10 -0.70 -6.71
N VAL A 152 -1.44 0.18 -7.65
CA VAL A 152 -0.80 1.49 -7.86
C VAL A 152 -1.76 2.66 -7.57
N GLY A 153 -2.85 2.39 -6.84
CA GLY A 153 -3.89 3.39 -6.56
C GLY A 153 -4.88 3.54 -7.71
N GLN A 154 -4.89 4.69 -8.37
CA GLN A 154 -5.78 4.98 -9.51
C GLN A 154 -4.95 5.05 -10.80
N GLY A 155 -4.89 3.95 -11.54
CA GLY A 155 -4.14 3.80 -12.79
C GLY A 155 -3.75 2.34 -13.03
N ASP A 156 -2.93 2.12 -14.04
CA ASP A 156 -2.62 0.77 -14.53
C ASP A 156 -1.15 0.40 -14.34
N ALA A 157 -0.92 -0.78 -13.80
CA ALA A 157 0.39 -1.44 -13.79
C ALA A 157 0.19 -2.96 -13.71
N MET A 158 0.59 -3.67 -14.75
CA MET A 158 0.49 -5.12 -14.86
C MET A 158 1.86 -5.73 -15.07
N VAL A 159 2.09 -6.91 -14.51
CA VAL A 159 3.33 -7.66 -14.68
C VAL A 159 2.99 -9.06 -15.19
N LEU A 160 3.66 -9.48 -16.25
CA LEU A 160 3.60 -10.82 -16.81
C LEU A 160 4.89 -11.57 -16.48
N ALA A 161 4.79 -12.81 -16.01
CA ALA A 161 5.94 -13.63 -15.63
C ALA A 161 6.76 -14.01 -16.87
N ALA A 162 8.04 -13.65 -16.90
CA ALA A 162 8.94 -13.91 -18.04
C ALA A 162 10.11 -14.86 -17.72
N GLY A 163 10.15 -15.43 -16.51
CA GLY A 163 11.23 -16.31 -16.04
C GLY A 163 11.73 -15.90 -14.67
N ASP A 164 12.72 -16.61 -14.12
CA ASP A 164 13.25 -16.43 -12.76
C ASP A 164 13.71 -14.99 -12.50
N GLY A 165 12.86 -14.20 -11.83
CA GLY A 165 13.12 -12.79 -11.54
C GLY A 165 12.97 -11.84 -12.73
N ALA A 166 12.46 -12.31 -13.87
CA ALA A 166 12.18 -11.51 -15.05
C ALA A 166 10.67 -11.32 -15.25
N GLY A 167 10.25 -10.11 -15.62
CA GLY A 167 8.85 -9.80 -15.89
C GLY A 167 8.67 -8.76 -16.99
N VAL A 168 7.69 -8.97 -17.86
CA VAL A 168 7.22 -7.92 -18.79
C VAL A 168 6.26 -7.03 -18.02
N VAL A 169 6.51 -5.73 -18.02
CA VAL A 169 5.68 -4.75 -17.31
C VAL A 169 4.83 -4.00 -18.33
N VAL A 170 3.55 -3.84 -18.07
CA VAL A 170 2.62 -3.04 -18.87
C VAL A 170 2.10 -1.92 -17.99
N ASP A 171 2.45 -0.69 -18.37
CA ASP A 171 2.26 0.54 -17.61
C ASP A 171 2.92 0.54 -16.22
N ALA A 172 3.02 1.72 -15.61
CA ALA A 172 3.77 1.97 -14.39
C ALA A 172 2.95 2.65 -13.28
N GLY A 173 1.67 2.93 -13.53
CA GLY A 173 0.80 3.64 -12.60
C GLY A 173 1.19 5.11 -12.39
N PRO A 174 0.50 5.81 -11.48
CA PRO A 174 0.84 7.19 -11.10
C PRO A 174 1.97 7.30 -10.07
N ASP A 175 2.15 6.29 -9.20
CA ASP A 175 3.04 6.37 -8.03
C ASP A 175 4.29 5.47 -8.16
N PRO A 176 5.51 6.06 -8.20
CA PRO A 176 6.75 5.30 -8.34
C PRO A 176 7.09 4.42 -7.13
N LEU A 177 6.57 4.71 -5.93
CA LEU A 177 6.79 3.89 -4.75
C LEU A 177 5.90 2.64 -4.75
N LEU A 178 4.67 2.75 -5.26
CA LEU A 178 3.73 1.63 -5.30
C LEU A 178 4.16 0.57 -6.33
N VAL A 179 4.48 0.99 -7.56
CA VAL A 179 4.95 0.05 -8.60
C VAL A 179 6.28 -0.60 -8.22
N ASP A 180 7.21 0.15 -7.63
CA ASP A 180 8.48 -0.37 -7.13
C ASP A 180 8.28 -1.42 -6.03
N ARG A 181 7.34 -1.18 -5.11
CA ARG A 181 6.96 -2.13 -4.06
C ARG A 181 6.37 -3.40 -4.65
N CYS A 182 5.45 -3.28 -5.62
CA CYS A 182 4.86 -4.44 -6.30
C CYS A 182 5.93 -5.31 -6.95
N LEU A 183 6.80 -4.70 -7.78
CA LEU A 183 7.86 -5.42 -8.47
C LEU A 183 8.89 -6.02 -7.49
N ARG A 184 9.18 -5.34 -6.37
CA ARG A 184 10.01 -5.91 -5.28
C ARG A 184 9.32 -7.07 -4.58
N ALA A 185 8.02 -7.03 -4.36
CA ALA A 185 7.27 -8.14 -3.78
C ALA A 185 7.32 -9.37 -4.70
N LEU A 186 7.19 -9.15 -6.02
CA LEU A 186 7.30 -10.20 -7.06
C LEU A 186 8.72 -10.72 -7.28
N GLY A 187 9.75 -9.99 -6.82
CA GLY A 187 11.14 -10.37 -7.03
C GLY A 187 11.67 -10.10 -8.43
N ILE A 188 11.07 -9.15 -9.14
CA ILE A 188 11.51 -8.75 -10.46
C ILE A 188 12.81 -7.95 -10.34
N THR A 189 13.89 -8.48 -10.91
CA THR A 189 15.19 -7.82 -11.06
C THR A 189 15.44 -7.40 -12.50
N GLU A 190 14.79 -8.06 -13.46
CA GLU A 190 14.90 -7.80 -14.88
C GLU A 190 13.53 -7.50 -15.49
N VAL A 191 13.46 -6.44 -16.28
CA VAL A 191 12.29 -6.04 -17.07
C VAL A 191 12.71 -6.04 -18.53
N PRO A 192 12.64 -7.18 -19.24
CA PRO A 192 13.09 -7.26 -20.63
C PRO A 192 12.32 -6.30 -21.54
N LEU A 193 11.03 -6.09 -21.23
CA LEU A 193 10.15 -5.13 -21.89
C LEU A 193 9.31 -4.39 -20.85
N LEU A 194 9.29 -3.06 -20.94
CA LEU A 194 8.27 -2.19 -20.36
C LEU A 194 7.41 -1.61 -21.47
N LEU A 195 6.15 -2.01 -21.57
CA LEU A 195 5.18 -1.49 -22.52
C LEU A 195 4.40 -0.34 -21.88
N LEU A 196 4.44 0.86 -22.46
CA LEU A 196 3.61 1.99 -22.08
C LEU A 196 2.50 2.17 -23.11
N THR A 197 1.26 1.90 -22.69
CA THR A 197 0.08 1.91 -23.56
C THR A 197 -0.18 3.30 -24.13
N HIS A 198 -0.05 4.33 -23.29
CA HIS A 198 -0.12 5.74 -23.65
C HIS A 198 0.54 6.62 -22.57
N PHE A 199 0.60 7.94 -22.78
CA PHE A 199 1.39 8.83 -21.93
C PHE A 199 0.58 9.57 -20.85
N HIS A 200 -0.62 9.12 -20.47
CA HIS A 200 -1.30 9.74 -19.33
C HIS A 200 -0.60 9.39 -18.01
N ALA A 201 -0.76 10.28 -17.02
CA ALA A 201 0.00 10.23 -15.77
C ALA A 201 -0.27 8.95 -14.95
N ASP A 202 -1.49 8.45 -15.01
CA ASP A 202 -1.97 7.19 -14.43
C ASP A 202 -1.35 5.94 -15.07
N HIS A 203 -0.60 6.09 -16.17
CA HIS A 203 0.14 5.01 -16.82
C HIS A 203 1.66 5.18 -16.72
N VAL A 204 2.18 6.42 -16.77
CA VAL A 204 3.63 6.63 -16.92
C VAL A 204 4.31 7.30 -15.75
N ALA A 205 3.61 8.00 -14.85
CA ALA A 205 4.28 8.82 -13.83
C ALA A 205 5.09 7.97 -12.83
N GLY A 206 4.71 6.70 -12.62
CA GLY A 206 5.42 5.73 -11.80
C GLY A 206 6.68 5.13 -12.43
N LEU A 207 7.05 5.50 -13.67
CA LEU A 207 8.19 4.92 -14.41
C LEU A 207 9.50 4.88 -13.60
N ALA A 208 9.77 5.90 -12.79
CA ALA A 208 10.97 5.95 -11.94
C ALA A 208 11.05 4.82 -10.90
N GLY A 209 9.91 4.23 -10.53
CA GLY A 209 9.80 3.04 -9.69
C GLY A 209 10.19 1.76 -10.42
N VAL A 210 9.74 1.60 -11.67
CA VAL A 210 10.08 0.44 -12.51
C VAL A 210 11.60 0.38 -12.76
N LEU A 211 12.21 1.52 -13.08
CA LEU A 211 13.65 1.61 -13.37
C LEU A 211 14.55 1.51 -12.11
N ARG A 212 13.99 1.45 -10.91
CA ARG A 212 14.77 1.51 -9.67
C ARG A 212 15.34 0.13 -9.31
N GLY A 213 16.67 0.01 -9.40
CA GLY A 213 17.38 -1.21 -8.99
C GLY A 213 17.09 -2.43 -9.88
N ARG A 214 16.63 -2.21 -11.12
CA ARG A 214 16.29 -3.25 -12.09
C ARG A 214 16.97 -2.98 -13.43
N SER A 215 17.36 -4.03 -14.14
CA SER A 215 17.75 -3.94 -15.54
C SER A 215 16.49 -3.84 -16.40
N VAL A 216 16.42 -2.83 -17.27
CA VAL A 216 15.30 -2.67 -18.20
C VAL A 216 15.82 -2.69 -19.62
N GLY A 217 15.37 -3.67 -20.41
CA GLY A 217 15.88 -3.93 -21.75
C GLY A 217 15.42 -2.88 -22.76
N VAL A 218 14.12 -2.64 -22.85
CA VAL A 218 13.53 -1.65 -23.74
C VAL A 218 12.20 -1.13 -23.19
N ILE A 219 11.92 0.15 -23.46
CA ILE A 219 10.60 0.75 -23.26
C ILE A 219 9.91 0.82 -24.61
N GLU A 220 8.81 0.12 -24.77
CA GLU A 220 7.97 0.18 -25.96
C GLU A 220 6.79 1.11 -25.71
N THR A 221 6.47 1.95 -26.67
CA THR A 221 5.44 3.00 -26.52
C THR A 221 4.50 3.03 -27.72
N THR A 222 3.32 3.61 -27.52
CA THR A 222 2.41 3.96 -28.62
C THR A 222 3.00 5.02 -29.55
N GLY A 223 2.47 5.08 -30.77
CA GLY A 223 2.75 6.16 -31.72
C GLY A 223 2.12 7.50 -31.38
N PHE A 224 1.12 7.51 -30.49
CA PHE A 224 0.38 8.70 -30.11
C PHE A 224 1.10 9.45 -28.99
N GLN A 225 1.73 10.58 -29.32
CA GLN A 225 2.64 11.32 -28.43
C GLN A 225 1.93 12.43 -27.65
N GLU A 226 0.88 12.07 -26.91
CA GLU A 226 0.16 13.00 -26.05
C GLU A 226 -0.09 12.40 -24.65
N PRO A 227 0.03 13.21 -23.58
CA PRO A 227 0.38 14.64 -23.58
C PRO A 227 1.90 14.89 -23.65
N ALA A 228 2.33 16.00 -24.27
CA ALA A 228 3.74 16.28 -24.55
C ALA A 228 4.65 16.33 -23.30
N GLY A 229 4.09 16.76 -22.16
CA GLY A 229 4.83 16.83 -20.90
C GLY A 229 5.27 15.45 -20.42
N GLN A 230 4.36 14.48 -20.48
CA GLN A 230 4.58 13.11 -20.05
C GLN A 230 5.43 12.33 -21.05
N VAL A 231 5.26 12.57 -22.35
CA VAL A 231 6.19 12.05 -23.38
C VAL A 231 7.63 12.49 -23.09
N SER A 232 7.81 13.78 -22.81
CA SER A 232 9.12 14.34 -22.50
C SER A 232 9.67 13.77 -21.19
N PHE A 233 8.82 13.56 -20.19
CA PHE A 233 9.18 12.90 -18.93
C PHE A 233 9.70 11.49 -19.15
N VAL A 234 8.98 10.65 -19.90
CA VAL A 234 9.39 9.27 -20.23
C VAL A 234 10.73 9.27 -20.95
N ARG A 235 10.88 10.07 -22.01
CA ARG A 235 12.12 10.13 -22.80
C ARG A 235 13.32 10.58 -21.98
N ARG A 236 13.18 11.61 -21.14
CA ARG A 236 14.26 12.10 -20.27
C ARG A 236 14.70 11.01 -19.30
N LEU A 237 13.74 10.36 -18.64
CA LEU A 237 14.05 9.36 -17.63
C LEU A 237 14.66 8.09 -18.24
N ALA A 238 14.17 7.66 -19.42
CA ALA A 238 14.76 6.57 -20.18
C ALA A 238 16.21 6.89 -20.60
N ALA A 239 16.47 8.09 -21.14
CA ALA A 239 17.79 8.53 -21.53
C ALA A 239 18.77 8.60 -20.34
N GLN A 240 18.33 9.11 -19.18
CA GLN A 240 19.13 9.12 -17.95
C GLN A 240 19.55 7.73 -17.48
N ARG A 241 18.78 6.69 -17.83
CA ARG A 241 19.05 5.30 -17.47
C ARG A 241 19.62 4.48 -18.62
N GLY A 242 19.88 5.10 -19.77
CA GLY A 242 20.38 4.41 -20.97
C GLY A 242 19.42 3.36 -21.54
N VAL A 243 18.12 3.48 -21.27
CA VAL A 243 17.11 2.51 -21.74
C VAL A 243 16.57 2.97 -23.09
N PRO A 244 16.64 2.14 -24.15
CA PRO A 244 16.09 2.50 -25.45
C PRO A 244 14.57 2.63 -25.39
N VAL A 245 14.02 3.64 -26.08
CA VAL A 245 12.58 3.83 -26.26
C VAL A 245 12.24 3.54 -27.72
N VAL A 246 11.38 2.57 -27.95
CA VAL A 246 10.91 2.17 -29.28
C VAL A 246 9.40 2.35 -29.39
N ARG A 247 8.91 2.35 -30.63
CA ARG A 247 7.47 2.45 -30.93
C ARG A 247 6.96 1.08 -31.35
N ALA A 248 5.82 0.68 -30.79
CA ALA A 248 5.13 -0.53 -31.20
C ALA A 248 4.57 -0.39 -32.63
N VAL A 249 4.70 -1.43 -33.45
CA VAL A 249 4.20 -1.46 -34.84
C VAL A 249 3.18 -2.58 -35.01
N ALA A 250 2.03 -2.29 -35.63
CA ALA A 250 0.99 -3.28 -35.86
C ALA A 250 1.51 -4.48 -36.68
N GLY A 251 1.16 -5.69 -36.25
CA GLY A 251 1.63 -6.95 -36.84
C GLY A 251 2.99 -7.41 -36.31
N GLU A 252 3.65 -6.63 -35.46
CA GLU A 252 4.87 -7.04 -34.79
C GLU A 252 4.60 -8.22 -33.86
N ARG A 253 5.49 -9.22 -33.90
CA ARG A 253 5.48 -10.34 -32.97
C ARG A 253 6.77 -10.34 -32.16
N ARG A 254 6.64 -10.46 -30.85
CA ARG A 254 7.76 -10.50 -29.94
C ARG A 254 7.65 -11.71 -29.02
N ARG A 255 8.80 -12.10 -28.45
CA ARG A 255 8.91 -13.19 -27.49
C ARG A 255 9.91 -12.82 -26.41
N THR A 256 9.62 -13.17 -25.17
CA THR A 256 10.56 -13.06 -24.04
C THR A 256 10.32 -14.23 -23.10
N GLY A 257 11.32 -15.11 -22.96
CA GLY A 257 11.19 -16.34 -22.19
C GLY A 257 9.97 -17.18 -22.66
N PRO A 258 9.02 -17.49 -21.76
CA PRO A 258 7.82 -18.24 -22.09
C PRO A 258 6.68 -17.40 -22.68
N LEU A 259 6.84 -16.08 -22.80
CA LEU A 259 5.82 -15.16 -23.30
C LEU A 259 5.99 -14.91 -24.79
N ASP A 260 4.90 -14.98 -25.55
CA ASP A 260 4.76 -14.51 -26.92
C ASP A 260 3.57 -13.55 -27.01
N TRP A 261 3.70 -12.49 -27.81
CA TRP A 261 2.61 -11.55 -28.06
C TRP A 261 2.70 -10.93 -29.45
N GLN A 262 1.57 -10.39 -29.88
CA GLN A 262 1.42 -9.67 -31.13
C GLN A 262 0.82 -8.29 -30.86
N VAL A 263 1.41 -7.27 -31.48
CA VAL A 263 0.91 -5.89 -31.52
C VAL A 263 -0.12 -5.74 -32.63
#